data_AF-A0A526RF93-F1
#
_entry.id   AF-A0A526RF93-F1
#
_cell.length_a   1.000
_cell.length_b   1.000
_cell.length_c   1.000
_cell.angle_alpha   90.00
_cell.angle_beta   90.00
_cell.angle_gamma   90.00
#
_symmetry.space_group_name_H-M   'P 1'
#
loop_
_entity.id
_entity.type
_entity.pdbx_description
1 polymer ?
#
loop_
_entity_poly.entity_id
_entity_poly.type
_entity_poly.pdbx_seq_one_letter_code
_entity_poly.pdbx_strand_id
1 'polypeptide(L)'
;EEIIISEHHTLSSGNVTTGNIIRGLRLINDVDWTVWFEGVSRIDTLLREKTDFAALDFFSRDQYRTAIEELARRSELSEFRVAEKAIELAGHVLIADASGAEVPQAEAPDTDATVHTDVGFFLVGPRRLELEKAIGYRPTISVTVKRAFSATGWLGVVVPVFALTVLLLALAGNALDHLGLALPSIVLMLALFAVPASEGALAFFNTVVSLFLKPTRLVGYDYKHGVPAEARTLVVVPSLIGSRDDVEENIRNIEVHHLANSAGEIHFALLSDWPDSKTEIDAADIEILQFARDEIARLNARYPTEGAPLFYVLHRRRLYNAAQGCWMGWERKRGKLHELNLLLRGDSDTTYLPLDVPLPE
;
A
#
# COMPACT_ATOMS: atom_id res chain seq x y z
N GLU A 1 29.47 -58.73 -34.24
CA GLU A 1 29.44 -57.56 -35.14
C GLU A 1 28.09 -56.87 -35.12
N GLU A 2 27.00 -57.60 -35.38
CA GLU A 2 25.61 -57.10 -35.34
C GLU A 2 25.22 -56.43 -34.00
N ILE A 3 25.63 -57.01 -32.87
CA ILE A 3 25.38 -56.44 -31.53
C ILE A 3 26.04 -55.07 -31.37
N ILE A 4 27.30 -54.92 -31.83
CA ILE A 4 28.06 -53.66 -31.75
C ILE A 4 27.38 -52.57 -32.59
N ILE A 5 26.89 -52.92 -33.78
CA ILE A 5 26.15 -51.99 -34.66
C ILE A 5 24.83 -51.56 -34.01
N SER A 6 24.09 -52.49 -33.40
CA SER A 6 22.84 -52.18 -32.70
C SER A 6 23.04 -51.28 -31.48
N GLU A 7 24.11 -51.49 -30.74
CA GLU A 7 24.47 -50.71 -29.56
C GLU A 7 24.95 -49.31 -29.96
N HIS A 8 25.76 -49.19 -31.01
CA HIS A 8 26.16 -47.91 -31.58
C HIS A 8 24.94 -47.12 -32.12
N HIS A 9 23.98 -47.78 -32.78
CA HIS A 9 22.77 -47.13 -33.26
C HIS A 9 21.90 -46.62 -32.10
N THR A 10 21.82 -47.40 -31.01
CA THR A 10 21.12 -47.00 -29.78
C THR A 10 21.78 -45.79 -29.13
N LEU A 11 23.11 -45.80 -28.96
CA LEU A 11 23.87 -44.68 -28.40
C LEU A 11 23.78 -43.41 -29.27
N SER A 12 23.87 -43.55 -30.61
CA SER A 12 23.73 -42.42 -31.54
C SER A 12 22.33 -41.81 -31.49
N SER A 13 21.27 -42.64 -31.48
CA SER A 13 19.89 -42.17 -31.36
C SER A 13 19.62 -41.49 -30.01
N GLY A 14 20.20 -42.03 -28.92
CA GLY A 14 20.12 -41.46 -27.57
C GLY A 14 20.82 -40.11 -27.48
N ASN A 15 22.00 -39.96 -28.08
CA ASN A 15 22.75 -38.70 -28.13
C ASN A 15 22.01 -37.62 -28.93
N VAL A 16 21.41 -37.97 -30.08
CA VAL A 16 20.60 -37.02 -30.87
C VAL A 16 19.35 -36.59 -30.10
N THR A 17 18.66 -37.53 -29.47
CA THR A 17 17.45 -37.26 -28.68
C THR A 17 17.77 -36.36 -27.48
N THR A 18 18.83 -36.67 -26.74
CA THR A 18 19.30 -35.87 -25.60
C THR A 18 19.70 -34.46 -26.06
N GLY A 19 20.41 -34.36 -27.18
CA GLY A 19 20.77 -33.06 -27.78
C GLY A 19 19.56 -32.22 -28.18
N ASN A 20 18.50 -32.85 -28.72
CA ASN A 20 17.26 -32.18 -29.07
C ASN A 20 16.45 -31.76 -27.84
N ILE A 21 16.40 -32.59 -26.79
CA ILE A 21 15.77 -32.25 -25.51
C ILE A 21 16.50 -31.06 -24.88
N ILE A 22 17.83 -31.08 -24.80
CA ILE A 22 18.62 -29.99 -24.22
C ILE A 22 18.42 -28.70 -25.02
N ARG A 23 18.46 -28.76 -26.36
CA ARG A 23 18.20 -27.58 -27.20
C ARG A 23 16.77 -27.08 -27.03
N GLY A 24 15.78 -27.96 -26.94
CA GLY A 24 14.38 -27.60 -26.71
C GLY A 24 14.17 -26.94 -25.34
N LEU A 25 14.71 -27.53 -24.26
CA LEU A 25 14.65 -26.96 -22.92
C LEU A 25 15.37 -25.61 -22.84
N ARG A 26 16.52 -25.49 -23.50
CA ARG A 26 17.25 -24.22 -23.56
C ARG A 26 16.46 -23.16 -24.32
N LEU A 27 15.86 -23.51 -25.45
CA LEU A 27 15.00 -22.59 -26.20
C LEU A 27 13.76 -22.18 -25.40
N ILE A 28 13.14 -23.10 -24.67
CA ILE A 28 12.05 -22.78 -23.72
C ILE A 28 12.54 -21.82 -22.63
N ASN A 29 13.76 -21.98 -22.13
CA ASN A 29 14.31 -21.12 -21.07
C ASN A 29 14.76 -19.74 -21.59
N ASP A 30 15.24 -19.65 -22.83
CA ASP A 30 15.78 -18.43 -23.42
C ASP A 30 14.68 -17.49 -23.93
N VAL A 31 13.45 -17.98 -24.12
CA VAL A 31 12.30 -17.15 -24.50
C VAL A 31 11.80 -16.36 -23.28
N ASP A 32 11.72 -15.04 -23.44
CA ASP A 32 11.00 -14.19 -22.51
C ASP A 32 9.48 -14.40 -22.69
N TRP A 33 8.95 -15.40 -21.96
CA TRP A 33 7.54 -15.75 -21.97
C TRP A 33 6.64 -14.59 -21.60
N THR A 34 7.16 -13.63 -20.82
CA THR A 34 6.43 -12.44 -20.39
C THR A 34 6.09 -11.58 -21.58
N VAL A 35 7.12 -11.17 -22.33
CA VAL A 35 6.97 -10.32 -23.52
C VAL A 35 6.16 -11.04 -24.60
N TRP A 36 6.41 -12.34 -24.78
CA TRP A 36 5.67 -13.14 -25.75
C TRP A 36 4.17 -13.22 -25.41
N PHE A 37 3.83 -13.53 -24.14
CA PHE A 37 2.44 -13.64 -23.71
C PHE A 37 1.70 -12.30 -23.85
N GLU A 38 2.34 -11.20 -23.46
CA GLU A 38 1.79 -9.85 -23.63
C GLU A 38 1.50 -9.49 -25.09
N GLY A 39 2.31 -10.00 -26.03
CA GLY A 39 2.11 -9.78 -27.47
C GLY A 39 0.95 -10.57 -28.08
N VAL A 40 0.49 -11.64 -27.43
CA VAL A 40 -0.54 -12.55 -27.97
C VAL A 40 -1.85 -12.50 -27.17
N SER A 41 -1.80 -12.02 -25.92
CA SER A 41 -2.96 -11.89 -25.04
C SER A 41 -3.96 -10.85 -25.57
N ARG A 42 -5.13 -11.33 -26.01
CA ARG A 42 -6.24 -10.46 -26.44
C ARG A 42 -6.78 -9.56 -25.32
N ILE A 43 -6.60 -9.98 -24.06
CA ILE A 43 -7.00 -9.22 -22.88
C ILE A 43 -6.05 -8.03 -22.70
N ASP A 44 -4.75 -8.26 -22.86
CA ASP A 44 -3.75 -7.19 -22.83
C ASP A 44 -4.00 -6.17 -23.93
N THR A 45 -4.26 -6.62 -25.16
CA THR A 45 -4.60 -5.71 -26.26
C THR A 45 -5.83 -4.87 -25.91
N LEU A 46 -6.90 -5.50 -25.41
CA LEU A 46 -8.12 -4.80 -25.04
C LEU A 46 -7.90 -3.75 -23.92
N LEU A 47 -7.16 -4.11 -22.87
CA LEU A 47 -6.88 -3.21 -21.75
C LEU A 47 -5.96 -2.06 -22.18
N ARG A 48 -4.92 -2.33 -22.99
CA ARG A 48 -4.02 -1.27 -23.51
C ARG A 48 -4.74 -0.28 -24.42
N GLU A 49 -5.74 -0.72 -25.18
CA GLU A 49 -6.49 0.14 -26.10
C GLU A 49 -7.51 1.04 -25.39
N LYS A 50 -8.02 0.60 -24.23
CA LYS A 50 -9.17 1.23 -23.57
C LYS A 50 -8.86 1.85 -22.21
N THR A 51 -7.70 1.55 -21.63
CA THR A 51 -7.31 2.04 -20.31
C THR A 51 -5.81 2.38 -20.28
N ASP A 52 -5.33 2.87 -19.14
CA ASP A 52 -3.94 3.16 -18.83
C ASP A 52 -3.07 1.92 -18.54
N PHE A 53 -3.57 0.71 -18.85
CA PHE A 53 -2.91 -0.56 -18.53
C PHE A 53 -1.47 -0.64 -19.05
N ALA A 54 -1.17 0.02 -20.17
CA ALA A 54 0.19 0.08 -20.73
C ALA A 54 1.19 0.84 -19.85
N ALA A 55 0.71 1.79 -19.03
CA ALA A 55 1.53 2.59 -18.12
C ALA A 55 1.80 1.87 -16.79
N LEU A 56 1.12 0.75 -16.50
CA LEU A 56 1.28 -0.02 -15.27
C LEU A 56 2.55 -0.88 -15.27
N ASP A 57 3.13 -1.07 -14.09
CA ASP A 57 4.25 -1.99 -13.90
C ASP A 57 3.82 -3.44 -14.18
N PHE A 58 4.81 -4.31 -14.42
CA PHE A 58 4.54 -5.69 -14.79
C PHE A 58 3.70 -6.42 -13.73
N PHE A 59 4.02 -6.22 -12.44
CA PHE A 59 3.31 -6.89 -11.34
C PHE A 59 1.85 -6.46 -11.26
N SER A 60 1.55 -5.18 -11.49
CA SER A 60 0.16 -4.68 -11.50
C SER A 60 -0.61 -5.21 -12.70
N ARG A 61 0.01 -5.26 -13.87
CA ARG A 61 -0.59 -5.88 -15.06
C ARG A 61 -0.91 -7.36 -14.82
N ASP A 62 0.01 -8.09 -14.20
CA ASP A 62 -0.20 -9.48 -13.82
C ASP A 62 -1.29 -9.66 -12.75
N GLN A 63 -1.39 -8.72 -11.80
CA GLN A 63 -2.47 -8.69 -10.81
C GLN A 63 -3.85 -8.55 -11.49
N TYR A 64 -3.97 -7.71 -12.52
CA TYR A 64 -5.21 -7.57 -13.28
C TYR A 64 -5.54 -8.84 -14.06
N ARG A 65 -4.55 -9.46 -14.72
CA ARG A 65 -4.73 -10.73 -15.44
C ARG A 65 -5.21 -11.84 -14.50
N THR A 66 -4.53 -11.99 -13.36
CA THR A 66 -4.89 -12.98 -12.33
C THR A 66 -6.30 -12.72 -11.80
N ALA A 67 -6.66 -11.45 -11.56
CA ALA A 67 -8.02 -11.10 -11.11
C ALA A 67 -9.08 -11.47 -12.15
N ILE A 68 -8.84 -11.17 -13.44
CA ILE A 68 -9.75 -11.53 -14.54
C ILE A 68 -9.88 -13.04 -14.65
N GLU A 69 -8.78 -13.80 -14.58
CA GLU A 69 -8.77 -15.25 -14.62
C GLU A 69 -9.59 -15.85 -13.45
N GLU A 70 -9.34 -15.38 -12.22
CA GLU A 70 -10.06 -15.84 -11.03
C GLU A 70 -11.56 -15.59 -11.12
N LEU A 71 -11.95 -14.41 -11.63
CA LEU A 71 -13.34 -14.01 -11.85
C LEU A 71 -13.98 -14.87 -12.94
N ALA A 72 -13.30 -15.05 -14.07
CA ALA A 72 -13.78 -15.84 -15.20
C ALA A 72 -14.00 -17.31 -14.81
N ARG A 73 -13.05 -17.92 -14.08
CA ARG A 73 -13.07 -19.33 -13.65
C ARG A 73 -14.31 -19.73 -12.84
N ARG A 74 -14.96 -18.76 -12.18
CA ARG A 74 -16.16 -18.97 -11.37
C ARG A 74 -17.37 -18.16 -11.87
N SER A 75 -17.30 -17.72 -13.13
CA SER A 75 -18.41 -17.12 -13.88
C SER A 75 -18.75 -18.01 -15.08
N GLU A 76 -19.86 -17.73 -15.76
CA GLU A 76 -20.20 -18.37 -17.04
C GLU A 76 -19.57 -17.63 -18.24
N LEU A 77 -18.75 -16.61 -17.97
CA LEU A 77 -18.12 -15.76 -18.98
C LEU A 77 -16.66 -16.14 -19.23
N SER A 78 -16.18 -15.88 -20.44
CA SER A 78 -14.75 -15.95 -20.75
C SER A 78 -14.00 -14.76 -20.15
N GLU A 79 -12.70 -14.92 -19.93
CA GLU A 79 -11.80 -13.86 -19.43
C GLU A 79 -11.93 -12.56 -20.24
N PHE A 80 -12.02 -12.68 -21.58
CA PHE A 80 -12.23 -11.53 -22.46
C PHE A 80 -13.53 -10.78 -22.17
N ARG A 81 -14.64 -11.50 -21.93
CA ARG A 81 -15.94 -10.88 -21.60
C ARG A 81 -15.95 -10.28 -20.20
N VAL A 82 -15.23 -10.87 -19.25
CA VAL A 82 -15.05 -10.28 -17.91
C VAL A 82 -14.28 -8.96 -18.00
N ALA A 83 -13.18 -8.93 -18.77
CA ALA A 83 -12.41 -7.72 -19.01
C ALA A 83 -13.25 -6.62 -19.69
N GLU A 84 -14.02 -6.97 -20.73
CA GLU A 84 -14.94 -6.05 -21.40
C GLU A 84 -15.99 -5.49 -20.44
N LYS A 85 -16.58 -6.31 -19.56
CA LYS A 85 -17.53 -5.85 -18.54
C LYS A 85 -16.89 -4.93 -17.51
N ALA A 86 -15.65 -5.18 -17.11
CA ALA A 86 -14.93 -4.28 -16.21
C ALA A 86 -14.70 -2.90 -16.84
N ILE A 87 -14.30 -2.86 -18.12
CA ILE A 87 -14.12 -1.61 -18.88
C ILE A 87 -15.47 -0.91 -19.08
N GLU A 88 -16.53 -1.66 -19.39
CA GLU A 88 -17.87 -1.10 -19.56
C GLU A 88 -18.38 -0.45 -18.26
N LEU A 89 -18.17 -1.08 -17.11
CA LEU A 89 -18.54 -0.50 -15.81
C LEU A 89 -17.70 0.74 -15.48
N ALA A 90 -16.40 0.72 -15.77
CA ALA A 90 -15.53 1.89 -15.65
C ALA A 90 -16.01 3.05 -16.55
N GLY A 91 -16.47 2.74 -17.76
CA GLY A 91 -17.01 3.72 -18.72
C GLY A 91 -18.39 4.27 -18.36
N HIS A 92 -19.32 3.44 -17.86
CA HIS A 92 -20.69 3.88 -17.54
C HIS A 92 -20.78 4.80 -16.32
N VAL A 93 -19.86 4.67 -15.35
CA VAL A 93 -19.79 5.58 -14.20
C VAL A 93 -19.54 7.01 -14.65
N LEU A 94 -18.81 7.21 -15.74
CA LEU A 94 -18.58 8.53 -16.36
C LEU A 94 -19.87 9.19 -16.87
N ILE A 95 -20.89 8.39 -17.20
CA ILE A 95 -22.17 8.87 -17.76
C ILE A 95 -23.21 9.09 -16.65
N ALA A 96 -23.18 8.27 -15.58
CA ALA A 96 -24.10 8.38 -14.46
C ALA A 96 -23.81 9.61 -13.57
N ASP A 97 -22.54 9.92 -13.31
CA ASP A 97 -22.15 11.12 -12.54
C ASP A 97 -22.40 12.42 -13.33
N ALA A 98 -22.56 12.33 -14.66
CA ALA A 98 -22.98 13.45 -15.51
C ALA A 98 -24.51 13.66 -15.56
N SER A 99 -25.33 12.75 -14.98
CA SER A 99 -26.80 12.77 -15.15
C SER A 99 -27.64 12.48 -13.91
N GLY A 100 -27.07 12.61 -12.70
CA GLY A 100 -27.87 12.94 -11.51
C GLY A 100 -27.54 12.14 -10.24
N ALA A 101 -26.84 12.79 -9.32
CA ALA A 101 -27.11 12.74 -7.88
C ALA A 101 -26.45 13.95 -7.21
N GLU A 102 -27.27 14.81 -6.61
CA GLU A 102 -26.82 15.92 -5.77
C GLU A 102 -25.98 15.39 -4.59
N VAL A 103 -24.68 15.66 -4.62
CA VAL A 103 -23.82 15.71 -3.43
C VAL A 103 -23.50 17.19 -3.20
N PRO A 104 -23.57 17.73 -1.96
CA PRO A 104 -23.55 19.17 -1.74
C PRO A 104 -22.26 19.82 -2.24
N GLN A 105 -22.43 20.91 -2.98
CA GLN A 105 -21.40 21.80 -3.49
C GLN A 105 -20.40 22.18 -2.39
N ALA A 106 -19.13 21.82 -2.60
CA ALA A 106 -18.00 22.67 -2.22
C ALA A 106 -17.34 23.07 -3.54
N GLU A 107 -17.27 24.38 -3.76
CA GLU A 107 -16.91 25.04 -5.01
C GLU A 107 -15.52 24.60 -5.50
N ALA A 108 -15.47 24.12 -6.74
CA ALA A 108 -14.23 23.87 -7.48
C ALA A 108 -13.86 25.11 -8.32
N PRO A 109 -12.58 25.44 -8.46
CA PRO A 109 -12.08 26.08 -9.67
C PRO A 109 -11.62 25.03 -10.69
N ASP A 110 -12.10 25.21 -11.91
CA ASP A 110 -11.70 24.65 -13.20
C ASP A 110 -10.44 23.77 -13.26
N THR A 111 -10.61 22.48 -13.58
CA THR A 111 -9.72 21.75 -14.51
C THR A 111 -10.42 20.50 -15.04
N ASP A 112 -10.26 20.23 -16.34
CA ASP A 112 -10.80 19.14 -17.16
C ASP A 112 -10.35 17.72 -16.73
N ALA A 113 -10.43 17.37 -15.44
CA ALA A 113 -10.25 16.02 -14.96
C ALA A 113 -11.61 15.31 -14.93
N THR A 114 -12.05 14.80 -16.09
CA THR A 114 -13.04 13.73 -16.11
C THR A 114 -12.53 12.64 -15.17
N VAL A 115 -13.24 12.39 -14.05
CA VAL A 115 -12.85 11.39 -13.06
C VAL A 115 -13.05 10.01 -13.68
N HIS A 116 -12.10 9.60 -14.52
CA HIS A 116 -12.03 8.26 -15.07
C HIS A 116 -11.87 7.29 -13.89
N THR A 117 -12.95 6.57 -13.56
CA THR A 117 -12.82 5.47 -12.61
C THR A 117 -11.97 4.40 -13.30
N ASP A 118 -10.73 4.23 -12.86
CA ASP A 118 -9.82 3.22 -13.38
C ASP A 118 -10.47 1.81 -13.30
N VAL A 119 -10.29 1.01 -14.35
CA VAL A 119 -10.69 -0.40 -14.40
C VAL A 119 -10.15 -1.20 -13.21
N GLY A 120 -8.98 -0.79 -12.67
CA GLY A 120 -8.39 -1.33 -11.45
C GLY A 120 -9.34 -1.33 -10.26
N PHE A 121 -10.20 -0.33 -10.16
CA PHE A 121 -11.17 -0.20 -9.06
C PHE A 121 -12.21 -1.32 -9.06
N PHE A 122 -12.50 -1.90 -10.23
CA PHE A 122 -13.40 -3.03 -10.43
C PHE A 122 -12.68 -4.39 -10.42
N LEU A 123 -11.42 -4.46 -10.84
CA LEU A 123 -10.67 -5.72 -10.88
C LEU A 123 -10.08 -6.08 -9.51
N VAL A 124 -9.38 -5.13 -8.89
CA VAL A 124 -8.61 -5.34 -7.66
C VAL A 124 -9.05 -4.42 -6.51
N GLY A 125 -9.81 -3.37 -6.83
CA GLY A 125 -10.21 -2.34 -5.89
C GLY A 125 -11.57 -2.56 -5.19
N PRO A 126 -12.06 -1.51 -4.50
CA PRO A 126 -13.27 -1.58 -3.66
C PRO A 126 -14.56 -1.92 -4.40
N ARG A 127 -14.68 -1.58 -5.70
CA ARG A 127 -15.89 -1.81 -6.51
C ARG A 127 -15.93 -3.17 -7.20
N ARG A 128 -15.02 -4.08 -6.82
CA ARG A 128 -15.01 -5.46 -7.32
C ARG A 128 -16.33 -6.20 -7.12
N LEU A 129 -17.07 -5.92 -6.05
CA LEU A 129 -18.39 -6.53 -5.81
C LEU A 129 -19.42 -6.16 -6.88
N GLU A 130 -19.32 -4.98 -7.50
CA GLU A 130 -20.21 -4.57 -8.59
C GLU A 130 -19.93 -5.39 -9.85
N LEU A 131 -18.65 -5.57 -10.19
CA LEU A 131 -18.22 -6.43 -11.29
C LEU A 131 -18.65 -7.89 -11.05
N GLU A 132 -18.45 -8.42 -9.83
CA GLU A 132 -18.85 -9.78 -9.46
C GLU A 132 -20.36 -10.02 -9.66
N LYS A 133 -21.19 -9.05 -9.30
CA LYS A 133 -22.64 -9.11 -9.55
C LYS A 133 -22.95 -9.08 -11.05
N ALA A 134 -22.30 -8.19 -11.81
CA ALA A 134 -22.53 -8.03 -13.23
C ALA A 134 -22.16 -9.28 -14.06
N ILE A 135 -21.13 -10.03 -13.63
CA ILE A 135 -20.68 -11.25 -14.32
C ILE A 135 -21.29 -12.54 -13.76
N GLY A 136 -22.10 -12.47 -12.70
CA GLY A 136 -22.68 -13.65 -12.04
C GLY A 136 -21.63 -14.53 -11.33
N TYR A 137 -20.61 -13.92 -10.75
CA TYR A 137 -19.52 -14.62 -10.06
C TYR A 137 -20.01 -15.41 -8.83
N ARG A 138 -19.56 -16.67 -8.70
CA ARG A 138 -19.89 -17.54 -7.56
C ARG A 138 -18.68 -17.66 -6.62
N PRO A 139 -18.65 -16.93 -5.48
CA PRO A 139 -17.49 -16.94 -4.57
C PRO A 139 -17.31 -18.31 -3.90
N THR A 140 -16.05 -18.66 -3.62
CA THR A 140 -15.76 -19.84 -2.79
C THR A 140 -16.06 -19.57 -1.32
N ILE A 141 -16.28 -20.65 -0.56
CA ILE A 141 -16.50 -20.57 0.90
C ILE A 141 -15.34 -19.80 1.58
N SER A 142 -14.10 -20.05 1.17
CA SER A 142 -12.92 -19.34 1.68
C SER A 142 -12.98 -17.82 1.46
N VAL A 143 -13.42 -17.37 0.29
CA VAL A 143 -13.57 -15.94 -0.03
C VAL A 143 -14.68 -15.32 0.81
N THR A 144 -15.82 -16.01 0.96
CA THR A 144 -16.94 -15.55 1.78
C THR A 144 -16.55 -15.42 3.25
N VAL A 145 -15.86 -16.42 3.82
CA VAL A 145 -15.36 -16.38 5.20
C VAL A 145 -14.36 -15.24 5.39
N LYS A 146 -13.41 -15.07 4.45
CA LYS A 146 -12.45 -13.96 4.48
C LYS A 146 -13.15 -12.60 4.48
N ARG A 147 -14.17 -12.42 3.63
CA ARG A 147 -14.97 -11.18 3.57
C ARG A 147 -15.74 -10.92 4.85
N ALA A 148 -16.40 -11.94 5.40
CA ALA A 148 -17.12 -11.82 6.65
C ALA A 148 -16.18 -11.43 7.81
N PHE A 149 -15.00 -12.04 7.87
CA PHE A 149 -13.97 -11.72 8.85
C PHE A 149 -13.45 -10.28 8.70
N SER A 150 -13.16 -9.83 7.47
CA SER A 150 -12.75 -8.45 7.20
C SER A 150 -13.83 -7.42 7.54
N ALA A 151 -15.10 -7.76 7.38
CA ALA A 151 -16.22 -6.88 7.69
C ALA A 151 -16.41 -6.65 9.20
N THR A 152 -16.01 -7.61 10.06
CA THR A 152 -16.07 -7.47 11.52
C THR A 152 -15.10 -6.43 12.10
N GLY A 153 -14.11 -5.98 11.31
CA GLY A 153 -13.10 -5.02 11.76
C GLY A 153 -12.36 -5.49 13.01
N TRP A 154 -12.19 -4.60 13.99
CA TRP A 154 -11.47 -4.90 15.24
C TRP A 154 -12.13 -6.01 16.08
N LEU A 155 -13.46 -6.18 16.01
CA LEU A 155 -14.17 -7.24 16.73
C LEU A 155 -13.76 -8.63 16.23
N GLY A 156 -13.38 -8.75 14.95
CA GLY A 156 -12.87 -10.00 14.38
C GLY A 156 -11.55 -10.45 15.00
N VAL A 157 -10.81 -9.54 15.65
CA VAL A 157 -9.58 -9.85 16.39
C VAL A 157 -9.88 -10.07 17.87
N VAL A 158 -10.64 -9.17 18.48
CA VAL A 158 -10.88 -9.19 19.93
C VAL A 158 -11.65 -10.43 20.37
N VAL A 159 -12.71 -10.80 19.65
CA VAL A 159 -13.59 -11.91 20.07
C VAL A 159 -12.86 -13.27 20.05
N PRO A 160 -12.15 -13.67 18.97
CA PRO A 160 -11.43 -14.95 18.97
C PRO A 160 -10.27 -14.99 19.97
N VAL A 161 -9.53 -13.89 20.11
CA VAL A 161 -8.43 -13.82 21.08
C VAL A 161 -8.98 -13.93 22.50
N PHE A 162 -10.02 -13.19 22.84
CA PHE A 162 -10.66 -13.28 24.15
C PHE A 162 -11.21 -14.69 24.43
N ALA A 163 -11.90 -15.30 23.46
CA ALA A 163 -12.41 -16.66 23.59
C ALA A 163 -11.28 -17.68 23.82
N LEU A 164 -10.16 -17.55 23.09
CA LEU A 164 -9.00 -18.41 23.26
C LEU A 164 -8.32 -18.20 24.62
N THR A 165 -8.21 -16.96 25.10
CA THR A 165 -7.70 -16.65 26.44
C THR A 165 -8.57 -17.28 27.52
N VAL A 166 -9.90 -17.14 27.43
CA VAL A 166 -10.84 -17.75 28.36
C VAL A 166 -10.75 -19.27 28.33
N LEU A 167 -10.59 -19.88 27.14
CA LEU A 167 -10.39 -21.31 26.99
C LEU A 167 -9.11 -21.77 27.70
N LEU A 168 -7.99 -21.08 27.52
CA LEU A 168 -6.72 -21.40 28.19
C LEU A 168 -6.84 -21.27 29.71
N LEU A 169 -7.52 -20.23 30.21
CA LEU A 169 -7.79 -20.04 31.63
C LEU A 169 -8.70 -21.14 32.20
N ALA A 170 -9.73 -21.54 31.46
CA ALA A 170 -10.63 -22.62 31.86
C ALA A 170 -9.90 -23.96 31.94
N LEU A 171 -9.06 -24.28 30.95
CA LEU A 171 -8.23 -25.49 30.94
C LEU A 171 -7.22 -25.50 32.10
N ALA A 172 -6.53 -24.38 32.34
CA ALA A 172 -5.62 -24.24 33.46
C ALA A 172 -6.37 -24.37 34.81
N GLY A 173 -7.52 -23.72 34.95
CA GLY A 173 -8.34 -23.76 36.16
C GLY A 173 -8.83 -25.17 36.48
N ASN A 174 -9.33 -25.89 35.46
CA ASN A 174 -9.74 -27.28 35.61
C ASN A 174 -8.57 -28.19 35.97
N ALA A 175 -7.39 -27.99 35.37
CA ALA A 175 -6.19 -28.75 35.74
C ALA A 175 -5.75 -28.49 37.19
N LEU A 176 -5.81 -27.24 37.66
CA LEU A 176 -5.47 -26.86 39.04
C LEU A 176 -6.48 -27.40 40.06
N ASP A 177 -7.77 -27.44 39.71
CA ASP A 177 -8.83 -28.04 40.52
C ASP A 177 -8.62 -29.56 40.65
N HIS A 178 -8.28 -30.25 39.55
CA HIS A 178 -7.93 -31.67 39.57
C HIS A 178 -6.68 -32.01 40.39
N LEU A 179 -5.77 -31.04 40.60
CA LEU A 179 -4.62 -31.18 41.50
C LEU A 179 -4.98 -30.97 42.98
N GLY A 180 -6.23 -30.65 43.30
CA GLY A 180 -6.73 -30.50 44.67
C GLY A 180 -6.29 -29.19 45.35
N LEU A 181 -5.97 -28.16 44.57
CA LEU A 181 -5.57 -26.85 45.11
C LEU A 181 -6.76 -26.12 45.73
N ALA A 182 -6.49 -25.30 46.75
CA ALA A 182 -7.52 -24.49 47.37
C ALA A 182 -8.02 -23.39 46.42
N LEU A 183 -9.31 -23.05 46.48
CA LEU A 183 -9.91 -22.03 45.62
C LEU A 183 -9.15 -20.69 45.59
N PRO A 184 -8.65 -20.12 46.71
CA PRO A 184 -7.87 -18.89 46.68
C PRO A 184 -6.56 -19.00 45.92
N SER A 185 -5.88 -20.15 45.99
CA SER A 185 -4.63 -20.37 45.24
C SER A 185 -4.89 -20.53 43.74
N ILE A 186 -6.00 -21.16 43.36
CA ILE A 186 -6.42 -21.27 41.96
C ILE A 186 -6.69 -19.88 41.37
N VAL A 187 -7.46 -19.05 42.08
CA VAL A 187 -7.76 -17.68 41.64
C VAL A 187 -6.50 -16.85 41.45
N LEU A 188 -5.56 -16.91 42.41
CA LEU A 188 -4.29 -16.19 42.32
C LEU A 188 -3.45 -16.65 41.13
N MET A 189 -3.36 -17.96 40.89
CA MET A 189 -2.61 -18.53 39.77
C MET A 189 -3.25 -18.18 38.43
N LEU A 190 -4.58 -18.23 38.32
CA LEU A 190 -5.29 -17.82 37.10
C LEU A 190 -5.11 -16.33 36.82
N ALA A 191 -5.13 -15.47 37.84
CA ALA A 191 -4.87 -14.05 37.68
C ALA A 191 -3.45 -13.80 37.15
N LEU A 192 -2.44 -14.51 37.67
CA LEU A 192 -1.07 -14.40 37.19
C LEU A 192 -0.89 -14.99 35.78
N PHE A 193 -1.62 -16.06 35.44
CA PHE A 193 -1.56 -16.71 34.14
C PHE A 193 -2.36 -15.97 33.05
N ALA A 194 -3.31 -15.10 33.41
CA ALA A 194 -4.14 -14.38 32.46
C ALA A 194 -3.34 -13.53 31.46
N VAL A 195 -2.26 -12.88 31.90
CA VAL A 195 -1.41 -12.07 31.03
C VAL A 195 -0.65 -12.97 30.03
N PRO A 196 0.13 -13.98 30.44
CA PRO A 196 0.75 -14.94 29.52
C PRO A 196 -0.24 -15.64 28.59
N ALA A 197 -1.42 -16.01 29.09
CA ALA A 197 -2.46 -16.66 28.29
C ALA A 197 -2.98 -15.71 27.20
N SER A 198 -3.18 -14.43 27.52
CA SER A 198 -3.63 -13.43 26.54
C SER A 198 -2.57 -13.14 25.48
N GLU A 199 -1.30 -13.02 25.86
CA GLU A 199 -0.21 -12.85 24.90
C GLU A 199 -0.05 -14.07 23.99
N GLY A 200 -0.13 -15.28 24.55
CA GLY A 200 -0.09 -16.52 23.79
C GLY A 200 -1.27 -16.66 22.82
N ALA A 201 -2.48 -16.32 23.26
CA ALA A 201 -3.67 -16.31 22.41
C ALA A 201 -3.54 -15.32 21.25
N LEU A 202 -3.04 -14.11 21.52
CA LEU A 202 -2.81 -13.09 20.49
C LEU A 202 -1.73 -13.53 19.48
N ALA A 203 -0.60 -14.08 19.96
CA ALA A 203 0.47 -14.57 19.11
C ALA A 203 0.02 -15.74 18.21
N PHE A 204 -0.74 -16.68 18.77
CA PHE A 204 -1.33 -17.77 18.02
C PHE A 204 -2.30 -17.25 16.96
N PHE A 205 -3.21 -16.35 17.34
CA PHE A 205 -4.15 -15.73 16.41
C PHE A 205 -3.42 -15.02 15.25
N ASN A 206 -2.43 -14.18 15.55
CA ASN A 206 -1.66 -13.48 14.52
C ASN A 206 -0.97 -14.46 13.56
N THR A 207 -0.38 -15.54 14.09
CA THR A 207 0.28 -16.56 13.26
C THR A 207 -0.71 -17.24 12.33
N VAL A 208 -1.86 -17.68 12.86
CA VAL A 208 -2.93 -18.32 12.06
C VAL A 208 -3.44 -17.37 11.00
N VAL A 209 -3.72 -16.11 11.35
CA VAL A 209 -4.22 -15.10 10.42
C VAL A 209 -3.21 -14.82 9.31
N SER A 210 -1.92 -14.72 9.62
CA SER A 210 -0.85 -14.51 8.62
C SER A 210 -0.71 -15.67 7.62
N LEU A 211 -1.13 -16.89 7.97
CA LEU A 211 -1.15 -18.03 7.03
C LEU A 211 -2.26 -17.88 5.97
N PHE A 212 -3.37 -17.23 6.30
CA PHE A 212 -4.54 -17.11 5.42
C PHE A 212 -4.65 -15.75 4.73
N LEU A 213 -4.20 -14.68 5.36
CA LEU A 213 -4.25 -13.32 4.82
C LEU A 213 -2.96 -12.98 4.10
N LYS A 214 -2.96 -13.18 2.78
CA LYS A 214 -1.88 -12.69 1.92
C LYS A 214 -1.91 -11.16 1.83
N PRO A 215 -0.78 -10.46 2.01
CA PRO A 215 -0.67 -9.03 1.74
C PRO A 215 -1.05 -8.72 0.29
N THR A 216 -1.89 -7.72 0.08
CA THR A 216 -2.20 -7.21 -1.25
C THR A 216 -1.17 -6.17 -1.63
N ARG A 217 -0.55 -6.29 -2.81
CA ARG A 217 0.26 -5.21 -3.37
C ARG A 217 -0.66 -4.15 -3.97
N LEU A 218 -0.30 -2.89 -3.76
CA LEU A 218 -0.95 -1.77 -4.43
C LEU A 218 -0.51 -1.74 -5.89
N VAL A 219 -1.42 -1.31 -6.75
CA VAL A 219 -1.16 -1.07 -8.17
C VAL A 219 -0.15 0.07 -8.29
N GLY A 220 0.86 -0.11 -9.15
CA GLY A 220 1.93 0.84 -9.41
C GLY A 220 2.11 1.09 -10.91
N TYR A 221 2.45 2.32 -11.26
CA TYR A 221 2.84 2.72 -12.60
C TYR A 221 4.33 2.43 -12.87
N ASP A 222 4.67 2.16 -14.13
CA ASP A 222 6.03 1.84 -14.59
C ASP A 222 6.82 3.10 -14.94
N TYR A 223 7.18 3.91 -13.94
CA TYR A 223 7.99 5.13 -14.12
C TYR A 223 9.50 4.86 -14.15
N LYS A 224 9.94 3.87 -14.94
CA LYS A 224 11.37 3.50 -15.10
C LYS A 224 12.27 4.65 -15.55
N HIS A 225 11.73 5.59 -16.32
CA HIS A 225 12.47 6.71 -16.89
C HIS A 225 12.28 8.01 -16.10
N GLY A 226 11.66 7.93 -14.92
CA GLY A 226 11.30 9.08 -14.10
C GLY A 226 9.80 9.37 -14.11
N VAL A 227 9.36 10.09 -13.08
CA VAL A 227 7.96 10.49 -12.90
C VAL A 227 7.65 11.68 -13.83
N PRO A 228 6.59 11.63 -14.66
CA PRO A 228 6.22 12.74 -15.54
C PRO A 228 5.54 13.89 -14.76
N ALA A 229 5.46 15.08 -15.37
CA ALA A 229 4.85 16.26 -14.74
C ALA A 229 3.38 16.08 -14.37
N GLU A 230 2.63 15.31 -15.14
CA GLU A 230 1.23 14.95 -14.85
C GLU A 230 1.06 14.07 -13.60
N ALA A 231 2.14 13.40 -13.15
CA ALA A 231 2.15 12.55 -11.97
C ALA A 231 3.11 13.09 -10.89
N ARG A 232 3.32 14.41 -10.86
CA ARG A 232 4.23 15.07 -9.92
C ARG A 232 4.01 14.56 -8.50
N THR A 233 5.10 14.12 -7.87
CA THR A 233 5.04 13.41 -6.60
C THR A 233 5.82 14.16 -5.53
N LEU A 234 5.16 14.46 -4.41
CA LEU A 234 5.80 15.01 -3.22
C LEU A 234 6.06 13.87 -2.22
N VAL A 235 7.33 13.50 -2.06
CA VAL A 235 7.78 12.53 -1.05
C VAL A 235 7.98 13.24 0.28
N VAL A 236 7.24 12.82 1.28
CA VAL A 236 7.24 13.48 2.59
C VAL A 236 7.86 12.63 3.68
N VAL A 237 8.71 13.24 4.52
CA VAL A 237 9.36 12.60 5.67
C VAL A 237 8.84 13.27 6.94
N PRO A 238 7.95 12.61 7.71
CA PRO A 238 7.49 13.14 8.99
C PRO A 238 8.58 13.03 10.05
N SER A 239 9.00 14.15 10.63
CA SER A 239 10.08 14.17 11.63
C SER A 239 9.85 15.17 12.76
N LEU A 240 10.52 14.98 13.89
CA LEU A 240 10.56 15.96 14.98
C LEU A 240 11.87 16.71 14.93
N ILE A 241 11.83 18.03 15.13
CA ILE A 241 13.04 18.87 15.20
C ILE A 241 13.15 19.44 16.61
N GLY A 242 13.98 18.83 17.46
CA GLY A 242 14.24 19.27 18.83
C GLY A 242 15.61 19.91 19.03
N SER A 243 16.52 19.71 18.07
CA SER A 243 17.90 20.17 18.11
C SER A 243 18.43 20.45 16.69
N ARG A 244 19.61 21.07 16.60
CA ARG A 244 20.30 21.26 15.32
C ARG A 244 20.75 19.94 14.70
N ASP A 245 21.21 19.00 15.54
CA ASP A 245 21.62 17.67 15.09
C ASP A 245 20.45 16.92 14.43
N ASP A 246 19.24 17.01 15.00
CA ASP A 246 18.04 16.42 14.40
C ASP A 246 17.79 17.02 13.00
N VAL A 247 17.93 18.34 12.86
CA VAL A 247 17.76 19.02 11.57
C VAL A 247 18.78 18.52 10.57
N GLU A 248 20.07 18.50 10.91
CA GLU A 248 21.13 18.04 10.02
C GLU A 248 20.92 16.59 9.57
N GLU A 249 20.51 15.70 10.47
CA GLU A 249 20.18 14.31 10.15
C GLU A 249 19.00 14.22 9.16
N ASN A 250 17.93 14.99 9.41
CA ASN A 250 16.76 15.02 8.54
C ASN A 250 17.10 15.55 7.13
N ILE A 251 17.91 16.61 7.04
CA ILE A 251 18.37 17.19 5.77
C ILE A 251 19.22 16.18 5.00
N ARG A 252 20.13 15.49 5.69
CA ARG A 252 20.93 14.41 5.07
C ARG A 252 20.04 13.28 4.56
N ASN A 253 19.02 12.88 5.32
CA ASN A 253 18.13 11.80 4.94
C ASN A 253 17.32 12.14 3.67
N ILE A 254 16.76 13.35 3.57
CA ILE A 254 16.05 13.77 2.35
C ILE A 254 17.00 13.91 1.15
N GLU A 255 18.25 14.35 1.35
CA GLU A 255 19.26 14.40 0.29
C GLU A 255 19.60 12.99 -0.22
N VAL A 256 19.77 12.00 0.67
CA VAL A 256 19.98 10.60 0.29
C VAL A 256 18.79 10.07 -0.52
N HIS A 257 17.56 10.40 -0.13
CA HIS A 257 16.36 9.98 -0.87
C HIS A 257 16.31 10.58 -2.28
N HIS A 258 16.69 11.85 -2.43
CA HIS A 258 16.81 12.50 -3.74
C HIS A 258 17.89 11.83 -4.60
N LEU A 259 19.08 11.58 -4.05
CA LEU A 259 20.18 10.93 -4.77
C LEU A 259 19.83 9.51 -5.24
N ALA A 260 18.99 8.80 -4.49
CA ALA A 260 18.48 7.49 -4.89
C ALA A 260 17.35 7.57 -5.93
N ASN A 261 16.68 8.71 -6.07
CA ASN A 261 15.49 8.90 -6.92
C ASN A 261 15.55 10.24 -7.67
N SER A 262 16.55 10.40 -8.53
CA SER A 262 16.84 11.67 -9.22
C SER A 262 16.10 11.85 -10.56
N ALA A 263 15.28 10.88 -10.98
CA ALA A 263 14.62 10.89 -12.28
C ALA A 263 13.17 11.41 -12.18
N GLY A 264 12.90 12.51 -12.89
CA GLY A 264 11.55 13.07 -13.08
C GLY A 264 11.12 14.09 -12.02
N GLU A 265 9.81 14.31 -11.95
CA GLU A 265 9.16 15.37 -11.16
C GLU A 265 8.86 14.90 -9.72
N ILE A 266 9.93 14.59 -8.99
CA ILE A 266 9.88 14.17 -7.59
C ILE A 266 10.42 15.28 -6.70
N HIS A 267 9.57 15.76 -5.79
CA HIS A 267 9.92 16.75 -4.78
C HIS A 267 9.97 16.10 -3.40
N PHE A 268 10.72 16.68 -2.47
CA PHE A 268 10.92 16.16 -1.13
C PHE A 268 10.51 17.21 -0.09
N ALA A 269 9.73 16.81 0.91
CA ALA A 269 9.34 17.70 2.00
C ALA A 269 9.57 17.08 3.38
N LEU A 270 10.15 17.87 4.27
CA LEU A 270 10.23 17.56 5.68
C LEU A 270 8.96 18.06 6.38
N LEU A 271 8.15 17.13 6.92
CA LEU A 271 6.97 17.49 7.74
C LEU A 271 7.38 17.49 9.21
N SER A 272 7.74 18.67 9.69
CA SER A 272 8.32 18.87 11.02
C SER A 272 7.29 19.33 12.04
N ASP A 273 7.40 18.80 13.26
CA ASP A 273 6.77 19.35 14.47
C ASP A 273 7.90 19.54 15.50
N TRP A 274 7.71 20.45 16.46
CA TRP A 274 8.57 20.48 17.64
C TRP A 274 8.18 19.41 18.67
N PRO A 275 9.10 18.99 19.57
CA PRO A 275 8.80 18.11 20.69
C PRO A 275 7.73 18.67 21.63
N ASP A 276 7.10 17.81 22.45
CA ASP A 276 6.07 18.23 23.40
C ASP A 276 6.63 19.25 24.43
N SER A 277 5.91 20.35 24.68
CA SER A 277 6.36 21.45 25.55
C SER A 277 5.26 21.99 26.47
N LYS A 278 5.65 22.78 27.48
CA LYS A 278 4.73 23.52 28.36
C LYS A 278 4.29 24.87 27.77
N THR A 279 5.00 25.34 26.75
CA THR A 279 4.70 26.56 26.00
C THR A 279 4.39 26.22 24.55
N GLU A 280 3.57 27.05 23.88
CA GLU A 280 3.23 26.83 22.47
C GLU A 280 4.47 26.98 21.57
N ILE A 281 5.21 28.08 21.75
CA ILE A 281 6.43 28.41 21.01
C ILE A 281 7.47 28.97 21.99
N ASP A 282 8.70 28.47 21.91
CA ASP A 282 9.87 29.03 22.61
C ASP A 282 10.83 29.72 21.63
N ALA A 283 11.73 30.58 22.13
CA ALA A 283 12.75 31.22 21.32
C ALA A 283 13.71 30.20 20.68
N ALA A 284 14.05 29.14 21.42
CA ALA A 284 14.86 28.03 20.90
C ALA A 284 14.15 27.27 19.78
N ASP A 285 12.83 27.10 19.87
CA ASP A 285 12.02 26.45 18.84
C ASP A 285 12.10 27.24 17.50
N ILE A 286 11.98 28.56 17.57
CA ILE A 286 12.10 29.45 16.40
C ILE A 286 13.52 29.41 15.81
N GLU A 287 14.55 29.40 16.66
CA GLU A 287 15.94 29.31 16.21
C GLU A 287 16.20 28.02 15.43
N ILE A 288 15.69 26.88 15.94
CA ILE A 288 15.82 25.57 15.26
C ILE A 288 15.06 25.56 13.95
N LEU A 289 13.85 26.13 13.90
CA LEU A 289 13.07 26.23 12.67
C LEU A 289 13.77 27.10 11.62
N GLN A 290 14.35 28.23 12.03
CA GLN A 290 15.10 29.09 11.12
C GLN A 290 16.35 28.36 10.59
N PHE A 291 17.06 27.64 11.46
CA PHE A 291 18.18 26.80 11.03
C PHE A 291 17.76 25.74 10.01
N ALA A 292 16.61 25.09 10.19
CA ALA A 292 16.07 24.15 9.21
C ALA A 292 15.73 24.80 7.86
N ARG A 293 15.15 26.00 7.86
CA ARG A 293 14.87 26.78 6.64
C ARG A 293 16.15 27.13 5.90
N ASP A 294 17.17 27.59 6.63
CA ASP A 294 18.47 27.95 6.05
C ASP A 294 19.18 26.73 5.43
N GLU A 295 19.13 25.57 6.07
CA GLU A 295 19.71 24.33 5.54
C GLU A 295 18.97 23.82 4.29
N ILE A 296 17.63 23.90 4.26
CA ILE A 296 16.85 23.59 3.04
C ILE A 296 17.21 24.57 1.91
N ALA A 297 17.35 25.86 2.20
CA ALA A 297 17.75 26.84 1.20
C ALA A 297 19.16 26.55 0.64
N ARG A 298 20.11 26.15 1.49
CA ARG A 298 21.44 25.70 1.07
C ARG A 298 21.37 24.43 0.21
N LEU A 299 20.50 23.49 0.55
CA LEU A 299 20.31 22.25 -0.20
C LEU A 299 19.71 22.53 -1.59
N ASN A 300 18.68 23.38 -1.67
CA ASN A 300 18.12 23.81 -2.95
C ASN A 300 19.13 24.60 -3.81
N ALA A 301 20.02 25.38 -3.20
CA ALA A 301 21.09 26.06 -3.93
C ALA A 301 22.14 25.09 -4.50
N ARG A 302 22.34 23.92 -3.86
CA ARG A 302 23.22 22.84 -4.35
C ARG A 302 22.61 22.10 -5.54
N TYR A 303 21.28 21.97 -5.56
CA TYR A 303 20.52 21.27 -6.60
C TYR A 303 19.53 22.23 -7.29
N PRO A 304 20.01 23.15 -8.13
CA PRO A 304 19.15 24.12 -8.79
C PRO A 304 18.24 23.43 -9.82
N THR A 305 16.94 23.74 -9.77
CA THR A 305 15.93 23.27 -10.72
C THR A 305 15.29 24.44 -11.46
N GLU A 306 14.89 24.19 -12.71
CA GLU A 306 14.09 25.13 -13.49
C GLU A 306 12.62 24.98 -13.06
N GLY A 307 12.13 25.92 -12.25
CA GLY A 307 10.75 25.92 -11.75
C GLY A 307 10.69 25.92 -10.22
N ALA A 308 9.97 24.94 -9.66
CA ALA A 308 9.78 24.83 -8.22
C ALA A 308 11.00 24.19 -7.53
N PRO A 309 11.33 24.56 -6.28
CA PRO A 309 12.38 23.90 -5.53
C PRO A 309 12.18 22.38 -5.40
N LEU A 310 13.28 21.65 -5.20
CA LEU A 310 13.22 20.21 -4.93
C LEU A 310 12.89 19.90 -3.47
N PHE A 311 13.39 20.71 -2.54
CA PHE A 311 13.31 20.45 -1.11
C PHE A 311 12.46 21.50 -0.39
N TYR A 312 11.57 21.03 0.48
CA TYR A 312 10.68 21.87 1.29
C TYR A 312 10.77 21.52 2.76
N VAL A 313 10.51 22.50 3.63
CA VAL A 313 10.21 22.27 5.04
C VAL A 313 8.81 22.82 5.33
N LEU A 314 7.92 21.94 5.77
CA LEU A 314 6.60 22.32 6.26
C LEU A 314 6.59 22.06 7.76
N HIS A 315 6.41 23.14 8.52
CA HIS A 315 6.42 23.08 9.97
C HIS A 315 5.05 23.39 10.54
N ARG A 316 4.58 22.63 11.53
CA ARG A 316 3.29 22.87 12.18
C ARG A 316 3.47 23.46 13.58
N ARG A 317 2.58 24.37 13.96
CA ARG A 317 2.49 24.86 15.34
C ARG A 317 1.95 23.78 16.28
N ARG A 318 2.32 23.87 17.56
CA ARG A 318 1.76 23.01 18.61
C ARG A 318 0.32 23.45 18.95
N LEU A 319 -0.52 22.49 19.33
CA LEU A 319 -1.84 22.76 19.91
C LEU A 319 -1.89 22.28 21.36
N TYR A 320 -2.64 22.98 22.21
CA TYR A 320 -2.78 22.59 23.61
C TYR A 320 -3.67 21.35 23.75
N ASN A 321 -3.14 20.31 24.39
CA ASN A 321 -3.88 19.10 24.71
C ASN A 321 -4.28 19.11 26.19
N ALA A 322 -5.57 19.38 26.46
CA ALA A 322 -6.09 19.43 27.83
C ALA A 322 -5.99 18.09 28.59
N ALA A 323 -6.00 16.95 27.88
CA ALA A 323 -5.90 15.63 28.52
C ALA A 323 -4.46 15.32 28.98
N GLN A 324 -3.45 15.88 28.32
CA GLN A 324 -2.02 15.67 28.64
C GLN A 324 -1.38 16.88 29.33
N GLY A 325 -2.06 18.03 29.35
CA GLY A 325 -1.58 19.26 29.97
C GLY A 325 -0.35 19.86 29.27
N CYS A 326 -0.12 19.54 28.00
CA CYS A 326 1.03 20.00 27.22
C CYS A 326 0.63 20.52 25.84
N TRP A 327 1.52 21.31 25.25
CA TRP A 327 1.48 21.72 23.85
C TRP A 327 2.19 20.67 23.01
N MET A 328 1.50 20.15 21.99
CA MET A 328 2.00 19.07 21.15
C MET A 328 1.40 19.13 19.75
N GLY A 329 2.02 18.44 18.79
CA GLY A 329 1.46 18.31 17.44
C GLY A 329 0.16 17.53 17.45
N TRP A 330 -0.89 18.09 16.83
CA TRP A 330 -2.19 17.42 16.69
C TRP A 330 -2.03 16.08 15.96
N GLU A 331 -2.53 15.00 16.57
CA GLU A 331 -2.49 13.61 16.07
C GLU A 331 -1.11 13.08 15.59
N ARG A 332 -0.01 13.73 16.00
CA ARG A 332 1.38 13.36 15.69
C ARG A 332 1.56 13.00 14.21
N LYS A 333 2.02 11.76 13.90
CA LYS A 333 2.29 11.28 12.54
C LYS A 333 1.05 11.34 11.63
N ARG A 334 -0.13 10.98 12.16
CA ARG A 334 -1.38 10.96 11.37
C ARG A 334 -1.82 12.38 11.04
N GLY A 335 -1.77 13.28 12.01
CA GLY A 335 -2.18 14.67 11.83
C GLY A 335 -1.37 15.40 10.78
N LYS A 336 -0.04 15.21 10.76
CA LYS A 336 0.85 15.78 9.73
C LYS A 336 0.40 15.42 8.32
N LEU A 337 0.18 14.13 8.07
CA LEU A 337 -0.22 13.66 6.74
C LEU A 337 -1.64 14.10 6.39
N HIS A 338 -2.54 14.17 7.38
CA HIS A 338 -3.91 14.62 7.16
C HIS A 338 -3.97 16.09 6.75
N GLU A 339 -3.31 16.97 7.50
CA GLU A 339 -3.28 18.39 7.17
C GLU A 339 -2.51 18.68 5.89
N LEU A 340 -1.47 17.89 5.55
CA LEU A 340 -0.80 18.04 4.27
C LEU A 340 -1.76 17.76 3.11
N ASN A 341 -2.60 16.73 3.23
CA ASN A 341 -3.62 16.44 2.21
C ASN A 341 -4.66 17.57 2.09
N LEU A 342 -5.01 18.22 3.20
CA LEU A 342 -5.89 19.40 3.19
C LEU A 342 -5.21 20.57 2.47
N LEU A 343 -3.96 20.86 2.82
CA LEU A 343 -3.15 21.92 2.22
C LEU A 343 -2.99 21.73 0.70
N LEU A 344 -2.66 20.51 0.25
CA LEU A 344 -2.53 20.16 -1.17
C LEU A 344 -3.87 20.21 -1.93
N ARG A 345 -5.00 20.14 -1.24
CA ARG A 345 -6.35 20.30 -1.82
C ARG A 345 -6.84 21.75 -1.79
N GLY A 346 -5.99 22.70 -1.37
CA GLY A 346 -6.32 24.13 -1.32
C GLY A 346 -7.05 24.56 -0.04
N ASP A 347 -7.18 23.70 0.96
CA ASP A 347 -7.74 24.09 2.26
C ASP A 347 -6.68 24.81 3.09
N SER A 348 -7.02 26.02 3.55
CA SER A 348 -6.16 26.87 4.35
C SER A 348 -6.25 26.61 5.86
N ASP A 349 -7.24 25.84 6.34
CA ASP A 349 -7.44 25.58 7.78
C ASP A 349 -6.50 24.47 8.29
N THR A 350 -5.19 24.75 8.24
CA THR A 350 -4.16 23.83 8.72
C THR A 350 -3.29 24.47 9.79
N THR A 351 -2.66 23.65 10.63
CA THR A 351 -1.68 24.13 11.61
C THR A 351 -0.28 24.39 11.03
N TYR A 352 -0.10 24.24 9.72
CA TYR A 352 1.14 24.60 9.04
C TYR A 352 1.40 26.10 9.15
N LEU A 353 2.64 26.44 9.51
CA LEU A 353 3.12 27.82 9.44
C LEU A 353 3.23 28.26 7.98
N PRO A 354 3.17 29.58 7.70
CA PRO A 354 3.30 30.10 6.35
C PRO A 354 4.53 29.56 5.65
N LEU A 355 4.33 29.09 4.43
CA LEU A 355 5.38 28.57 3.58
C LEU A 355 6.21 29.73 3.02
N ASP A 356 7.53 29.59 3.03
CA ASP A 356 8.42 30.59 2.42
C ASP A 356 8.42 30.48 0.88
N VAL A 357 8.11 29.29 0.36
CA VAL A 357 7.97 29.01 -1.08
C VAL A 357 6.68 28.21 -1.30
N PRO A 358 5.86 28.56 -2.31
CA PRO A 358 4.66 27.77 -2.62
C PRO A 358 5.03 26.33 -2.97
N LEU A 359 4.13 25.40 -2.65
CA LEU A 359 4.25 24.00 -3.08
C LEU A 359 4.13 23.92 -4.61
N PRO A 360 4.74 22.91 -5.24
CA PRO A 360 4.66 22.76 -6.68
C PRO A 360 3.23 22.36 -7.07
N GLU A 361 2.58 23.15 -7.93
CA GLU A 361 1.19 22.95 -8.39
C GLU A 361 1.00 21.77 -9.35
#